data_AF-A0A2I8F4C1-F1
#
_entry.id   AF-A0A2I8F4C1-F1
#
_cell.length_a   1.000
_cell.length_b   1.000
_cell.length_c   1.000
_cell.angle_alpha   90.00
_cell.angle_beta   90.00
_cell.angle_gamma   90.00
#
_symmetry.space_group_name_H-M   'P 1'
#
loop_
_entity.id
_entity.type
_entity.pdbx_description
1 polymer ?
#
loop_
_entity_poly.entity_id
_entity_poly.type
_entity_poly.pdbx_seq_one_letter_code
_entity_poly.pdbx_strand_id
1 'polypeptide(L)'
;MNNANEKLDEIAGLMAANTTKVLVLCARAMVLATFLKAVLPHLTTLQRTEVTWPFRQGIEEAVSLMDDLALPAEYHSALFELTNAILASLGQEPTRRQ
;
A
#
# COMPACT_ATOMS: atom_id res chain seq x y z
N MET A 1 -26.11 28.12 21.12
CA MET A 1 -26.32 27.54 19.78
C MET A 1 -25.14 27.81 18.84
N ASN A 2 -24.55 29.02 18.84
CA ASN A 2 -23.44 29.37 17.93
C ASN A 2 -22.19 28.49 18.05
N ASN A 3 -21.73 28.18 19.28
CA ASN A 3 -20.57 27.32 19.53
C ASN A 3 -20.75 25.89 18.99
N ALA A 4 -21.98 25.35 19.00
CA ALA A 4 -22.24 24.02 18.46
C ALA A 4 -22.13 23.99 16.93
N ASN A 5 -22.61 25.02 16.25
CA ASN A 5 -22.49 25.15 14.80
C ASN A 5 -21.03 25.37 14.37
N GLU A 6 -20.29 26.23 15.08
CA GLU A 6 -18.86 26.46 14.83
C GLU A 6 -18.04 25.17 14.95
N LYS A 7 -18.31 24.34 15.98
CA LYS A 7 -17.66 23.03 16.13
C LYS A 7 -18.05 22.03 15.05
N LEU A 8 -19.30 22.05 14.59
CA LEU A 8 -19.74 21.18 13.49
C LEU A 8 -19.06 21.56 12.18
N ASP A 9 -18.90 22.86 11.91
CA ASP A 9 -18.16 23.35 10.74
C ASP A 9 -16.68 22.99 10.80
N GLU A 10 -16.06 23.07 11.98
CA GLU A 10 -14.68 22.62 12.20
C GLU A 10 -14.51 21.13 11.94
N ILE A 11 -15.42 20.29 12.47
CA ILE A 11 -15.43 18.84 12.22
C ILE A 11 -15.62 18.55 10.74
N ALA A 12 -16.53 19.25 10.06
CA ALA A 12 -16.73 19.11 8.62
C ALA A 12 -15.47 19.46 7.83
N GLY A 13 -14.75 20.52 8.22
CA GLY A 13 -13.47 20.90 7.64
C GLY A 13 -12.38 19.85 7.84
N LEU A 14 -12.25 19.31 9.06
CA LEU A 14 -11.29 18.24 9.38
C LEU A 14 -11.59 16.95 8.59
N MET A 15 -12.87 16.59 8.49
CA MET A 15 -13.32 15.44 7.70
C MET A 15 -13.00 15.63 6.22
N ALA A 16 -13.31 16.78 5.64
CA ALA A 16 -13.01 17.07 4.23
C ALA A 16 -11.49 17.02 3.94
N ALA A 17 -10.67 17.57 4.84
CA ALA A 17 -9.22 17.52 4.73
C ALA A 17 -8.69 16.08 4.84
N ASN A 18 -9.22 15.28 5.78
CA ASN A 18 -8.85 13.88 5.94
C ASN A 18 -9.25 13.05 4.71
N THR A 19 -10.48 13.21 4.22
CA THR A 19 -10.97 12.55 3.00
C THR A 19 -10.08 12.88 1.81
N THR A 20 -9.66 14.14 1.66
CA THR A 20 -8.75 14.55 0.58
C THR A 20 -7.41 13.82 0.68
N LYS A 21 -6.82 13.72 1.88
CA LYS A 21 -5.56 12.98 2.10
C LYS A 21 -5.72 11.49 1.78
N VAL A 22 -6.82 10.87 2.21
CA VAL A 22 -7.13 9.46 1.91
C VAL A 22 -7.27 9.25 0.40
N LEU A 23 -7.99 10.13 -0.31
CA LEU A 23 -8.15 10.04 -1.77
C LEU A 23 -6.80 10.13 -2.50
N VAL A 24 -5.88 10.99 -2.04
CA VAL A 24 -4.52 11.07 -2.60
C VAL A 24 -3.74 9.76 -2.37
N LEU A 25 -3.86 9.15 -1.19
CA LEU A 25 -3.24 7.85 -0.91
C LEU A 25 -3.83 6.75 -1.80
N CYS A 26 -5.15 6.71 -1.98
CA CYS A 26 -5.82 5.79 -2.89
C CYS A 26 -5.35 5.97 -4.34
N ALA A 27 -5.21 7.21 -4.81
CA ALA A 27 -4.71 7.50 -6.15
C ALA A 27 -3.26 6.99 -6.33
N ARG A 28 -2.39 7.24 -5.35
CA ARG A 28 -1.00 6.72 -5.36
C ARG A 28 -0.96 5.19 -5.39
N ALA A 29 -1.75 4.55 -4.52
CA ALA A 29 -1.84 3.09 -4.48
C ALA A 29 -2.33 2.51 -5.81
N MET A 30 -3.33 3.14 -6.44
CA MET A 30 -3.84 2.73 -7.75
C MET A 30 -2.78 2.83 -8.85
N VAL A 31 -2.00 3.92 -8.89
CA VAL A 31 -0.91 4.09 -9.86
C VAL A 31 0.16 3.02 -9.67
N LEU A 32 0.62 2.79 -8.44
CA LEU A 32 1.65 1.79 -8.15
C LEU A 32 1.18 0.36 -8.45
N ALA A 33 -0.07 0.02 -8.08
CA ALA A 33 -0.64 -1.29 -8.40
C ALA A 33 -0.78 -1.50 -9.91
N THR A 34 -1.17 -0.47 -10.65
CA THR A 34 -1.29 -0.53 -12.12
C THR A 34 0.08 -0.67 -12.77
N PHE A 35 1.08 0.09 -12.31
CA PHE A 35 2.46 -0.03 -12.76
C PHE A 35 3.00 -1.45 -12.52
N LEU A 36 2.81 -2.00 -11.33
CA LEU A 36 3.26 -3.34 -11.00
C LEU A 36 2.60 -4.40 -11.90
N LYS A 37 1.29 -4.30 -12.13
CA LYS A 37 0.57 -5.19 -13.06
C LYS A 37 1.08 -5.08 -14.50
N ALA A 38 1.49 -3.89 -14.93
CA ALA A 38 2.05 -3.69 -16.27
C ALA A 38 3.48 -4.25 -16.37
N VAL A 39 4.32 -4.10 -15.35
CA VAL A 39 5.74 -4.45 -15.41
C VAL A 39 6.00 -5.93 -15.09
N LEU A 40 5.32 -6.51 -14.09
CA LEU A 40 5.58 -7.88 -13.63
C LEU A 40 5.61 -8.91 -14.78
N PRO A 41 4.66 -8.94 -15.73
CA PRO A 41 4.67 -9.89 -16.84
C PRO A 41 5.92 -9.83 -17.73
N HIS A 42 6.59 -8.68 -17.77
CA HIS A 42 7.77 -8.45 -18.61
C HIS A 42 9.10 -8.72 -17.88
N LEU A 43 9.08 -8.93 -16.56
CA LEU A 43 10.27 -9.31 -15.82
C LEU A 43 10.61 -10.79 -16.06
N THR A 44 11.88 -11.05 -16.38
CA THR A 44 12.44 -12.41 -16.42
C THR A 44 12.44 -13.04 -15.03
N THR A 45 12.54 -14.38 -14.96
CA THR A 45 12.64 -15.10 -13.68
C THR A 45 13.81 -14.62 -12.82
N LEU A 46 14.96 -14.31 -13.46
CA LEU A 46 16.14 -13.77 -12.77
C LEU A 46 15.82 -12.41 -12.13
N GLN A 47 15.26 -11.48 -12.91
CA GLN A 47 14.88 -10.15 -12.40
C GLN A 47 13.82 -10.22 -11.29
N ARG A 48 12.84 -11.12 -11.41
CA ARG A 48 11.85 -11.32 -10.34
C ARG A 48 12.50 -11.80 -9.05
N THR A 49 13.46 -12.71 -9.16
CA THR A 49 14.24 -13.21 -8.02
C THR A 49 15.08 -12.10 -7.38
N GLU A 50 15.77 -11.32 -8.21
CA GLU A 50 16.58 -10.17 -7.77
C GLU A 50 15.76 -9.09 -7.08
N VAL A 51 14.49 -8.88 -7.47
CA VAL A 51 13.57 -7.92 -6.83
C VAL A 51 12.95 -8.47 -5.53
N THR A 52 12.80 -9.79 -5.42
CA THR A 52 12.10 -10.42 -4.28
C THR A 52 12.76 -10.08 -2.94
N TRP A 53 14.08 -10.17 -2.86
CA TRP A 53 14.80 -9.91 -1.62
C TRP A 53 14.75 -8.43 -1.20
N PRO A 54 15.12 -7.45 -2.06
CA PRO A 54 14.99 -6.02 -1.74
C PRO A 54 13.57 -5.60 -1.39
N PHE A 55 12.55 -6.17 -2.06
CA PHE A 55 11.16 -5.86 -1.74
C PHE A 55 10.79 -6.32 -0.32
N ARG A 56 11.12 -7.56 0.04
CA ARG A 56 10.88 -8.09 1.39
C ARG A 56 11.59 -7.24 2.44
N GLN A 57 12.89 -6.98 2.23
CA GLN A 57 13.69 -6.21 3.18
C GLN A 57 13.13 -4.80 3.38
N GLY A 58 12.73 -4.11 2.31
CA GLY A 58 12.13 -2.78 2.43
C GLY A 58 10.82 -2.76 3.22
N ILE A 59 10.00 -3.82 3.14
CA ILE A 59 8.80 -3.95 3.98
C ILE A 59 9.18 -4.22 5.43
N GLU A 60 10.13 -5.11 5.70
CA GLU A 60 10.60 -5.40 7.05
C GLU A 60 11.17 -4.15 7.73
N GLU A 61 11.97 -3.36 7.01
CA GLU A 61 12.48 -2.06 7.48
C GLU A 61 11.34 -1.07 7.77
N ALA A 62 10.35 -0.97 6.87
CA ALA A 62 9.21 -0.10 7.07
C ALA A 62 8.36 -0.51 8.29
N VAL A 63 8.14 -1.81 8.50
CA VAL A 63 7.43 -2.33 9.67
C VAL A 63 8.22 -2.06 10.94
N SER A 64 9.53 -2.29 10.93
CA SER A 64 10.39 -2.06 12.10
C SER A 64 10.38 -0.60 12.56
N LEU A 65 10.33 0.36 11.63
CA LEU A 65 10.20 1.78 11.95
C LEU A 65 8.83 2.15 12.57
N MET A 66 7.84 1.27 12.45
CA MET A 66 6.48 1.48 12.93
C MET A 66 6.15 0.64 14.18
N ASP A 67 7.08 -0.19 14.68
CA ASP A 67 6.82 -1.08 15.82
C ASP A 67 6.39 -0.33 17.10
N ASP A 68 6.85 0.90 17.29
CA ASP A 68 6.48 1.75 18.42
C ASP A 68 5.10 2.44 18.26
N LEU A 69 4.49 2.34 17.08
CA LEU A 69 3.19 2.95 16.80
C LEU A 69 2.06 1.96 17.10
N ALA A 70 1.08 2.40 17.88
CA ALA A 70 -0.16 1.64 18.12
C ALA A 70 -1.06 1.68 16.87
N LEU A 71 -0.70 0.90 15.85
CA LEU A 71 -1.46 0.79 14.61
C LEU A 71 -2.60 -0.24 14.73
N PRO A 72 -3.73 -0.04 14.04
CA PRO A 72 -4.84 -0.99 14.05
C PRO A 72 -4.43 -2.36 13.50
N ALA A 73 -5.05 -3.44 13.98
CA ALA A 73 -4.79 -4.79 13.49
C ALA A 73 -5.10 -4.92 11.99
N GLU A 74 -6.08 -4.16 11.49
CA GLU A 74 -6.46 -4.09 10.08
C GLU A 74 -5.33 -3.52 9.21
N TYR A 75 -4.55 -2.58 9.75
CA TYR A 75 -3.37 -2.03 9.05
C TYR A 75 -2.32 -3.11 8.82
N HIS A 76 -1.95 -3.84 9.88
CA HIS A 76 -0.97 -4.92 9.78
C HIS A 76 -1.47 -6.04 8.86
N SER A 77 -2.75 -6.39 8.97
CA SER A 77 -3.37 -7.42 8.11
C SER A 77 -3.28 -7.02 6.63
N ALA A 78 -3.67 -5.78 6.28
CA ALA A 78 -3.59 -5.30 4.91
C ALA A 78 -2.14 -5.23 4.39
N LEU A 79 -1.19 -4.80 5.23
CA LEU A 79 0.22 -4.75 4.88
C LEU A 79 0.77 -6.14 4.54
N PHE A 80 0.51 -7.14 5.38
CA PHE A 80 0.97 -8.51 5.14
C PHE A 80 0.27 -9.16 3.95
N GLU A 81 -1.05 -8.96 3.80
CA GLU A 81 -1.80 -9.48 2.65
C GLU A 81 -1.23 -8.96 1.33
N LEU A 82 -1.03 -7.65 1.21
CA LEU A 82 -0.48 -7.03 0.00
C LEU A 82 0.96 -7.48 -0.26
N THR A 83 1.79 -7.55 0.79
CA THR A 83 3.18 -8.01 0.68
C THR A 83 3.24 -9.44 0.15
N ASN A 84 2.44 -10.34 0.72
CA ASN A 84 2.38 -11.73 0.28
C ASN A 84 1.83 -11.88 -1.14
N ALA A 85 0.83 -11.08 -1.53
CA ALA A 85 0.31 -11.09 -2.90
C ALA A 85 1.38 -10.69 -3.94
N ILE A 86 2.21 -9.68 -3.62
CA ILE A 86 3.31 -9.25 -4.49
C ILE A 86 4.41 -10.33 -4.55
N LEU A 87 4.82 -10.88 -3.41
CA LEU A 87 5.80 -11.96 -3.34
C LEU A 87 5.34 -13.20 -4.12
N ALA A 88 4.07 -13.57 -4.01
CA ALA A 88 3.49 -14.65 -4.79
C ALA A 88 3.59 -14.35 -6.30
N SER A 89 3.29 -13.11 -6.71
CA SER A 89 3.35 -12.70 -8.12
C SER A 89 4.79 -12.69 -8.67
N LEU A 90 5.77 -12.34 -7.84
CA LEU A 90 7.19 -12.43 -8.19
C LEU A 90 7.66 -13.89 -8.30
N GLY A 91 7.12 -14.78 -7.48
CA GLY A 91 7.45 -16.21 -7.47
C GLY A 91 6.79 -17.05 -8.58
N GLN A 92 5.74 -16.54 -9.26
CA GLN A 92 5.16 -17.25 -10.41
C GLN A 92 6.14 -17.24 -11.59
N GLU A 93 6.36 -18.37 -12.26
CA GLU A 93 6.97 -18.36 -13.61
C GLU A 93 6.00 -17.73 -14.62
N PRO A 94 6.47 -16.91 -15.58
CA PRO A 94 5.61 -16.48 -16.67
C PRO A 94 5.18 -17.72 -17.45
N THR A 95 3.91 -18.10 -17.33
CA THR A 95 3.31 -19.13 -18.16
C THR A 95 3.45 -18.69 -19.62
N ARG A 96 4.40 -19.31 -20.35
CA ARG A 96 4.53 -19.12 -21.80
C ARG A 96 3.17 -19.42 -22.42
N ARG A 97 2.49 -18.40 -22.93
CA ARG A 97 1.43 -18.59 -23.92
C ARG A 97 2.14 -19.10 -25.18
N GLN A 98 1.98 -20.40 -25.44
CA GLN A 98 2.30 -21.02 -26.73
C GLN A 98 1.31 -20.54 -27.79
#